data_AF-A0A1H8IHM3-F1
#
_entry.id   AF-A0A1H8IHM3-F1
#
_cell.length_a   1.000
_cell.length_b   1.000
_cell.length_c   1.000
_cell.angle_alpha   90.00
_cell.angle_beta   90.00
_cell.angle_gamma   90.00
#
_symmetry.space_group_name_H-M   'P 1'
#
loop_
_entity.id
_entity.type
_entity.pdbx_description
1 polymer ?
#
loop_
_entity_poly.entity_id
_entity_poly.type
_entity_poly.pdbx_seq_one_letter_code
_entity_poly.pdbx_strand_id
1 'polypeptide(L)'
;MMIRQTVFALAAFAALAACEPIPAPVEQSPEPEDACGAAGYQGLIGQPISVLGGMTFPIGTRQIGPNDAVTADFRPDRLNIEHGSSGRIEKISCY
;
A
#
# COMPACT_ATOMS: atom_id res chain seq x y z
N MET A 1 -24.30 -36.13 45.35
CA MET A 1 -24.25 -34.66 45.59
C MET A 1 -23.05 -34.00 44.89
N MET A 2 -21.88 -34.64 44.82
CA MET A 2 -20.67 -34.13 44.12
C MET A 2 -20.82 -33.88 42.59
N ILE A 3 -21.56 -34.71 41.85
CA ILE A 3 -21.67 -34.60 40.38
C ILE A 3 -22.45 -33.35 39.93
N ARG A 4 -23.39 -32.85 40.75
CA ARG A 4 -24.17 -31.64 40.44
C ARG A 4 -23.37 -30.36 40.70
N GLN A 5 -22.40 -30.41 41.62
CA GLN A 5 -21.52 -29.28 41.95
C GLN A 5 -20.41 -29.10 40.89
N THR A 6 -19.89 -30.19 40.32
CA THR A 6 -18.91 -30.14 39.23
C THR A 6 -19.50 -29.59 37.93
N VAL A 7 -20.77 -29.87 37.63
CA VAL A 7 -21.46 -29.33 36.44
C VAL A 7 -21.67 -27.81 36.55
N PHE A 8 -21.99 -27.30 37.74
CA PHE A 8 -22.15 -25.86 37.96
C PHE A 8 -20.83 -25.09 37.84
N ALA A 9 -19.72 -25.67 38.30
CA ALA A 9 -18.40 -25.05 38.19
C ALA A 9 -17.90 -24.97 36.74
N LEU A 10 -18.21 -25.99 35.90
CA LEU A 10 -17.82 -26.02 34.50
C LEU A 10 -18.60 -25.01 33.64
N ALA A 11 -19.89 -24.80 33.94
CA ALA A 11 -20.73 -23.83 33.25
C ALA A 11 -20.32 -22.37 33.53
N ALA A 12 -19.83 -22.08 34.74
CA ALA A 12 -19.33 -20.77 35.11
C ALA A 12 -18.03 -20.40 34.37
N PHE A 13 -17.13 -21.36 34.13
CA PHE A 13 -15.90 -21.12 33.38
C PHE A 13 -16.12 -20.85 31.89
N ALA A 14 -17.14 -21.48 31.27
CA ALA A 14 -17.48 -21.25 29.87
C ALA A 14 -18.05 -19.84 29.59
N ALA A 15 -18.65 -19.20 30.59
CA ALA A 15 -19.22 -17.86 30.45
C ALA A 15 -18.16 -16.74 30.40
N LEU A 16 -16.92 -16.98 30.86
CA LEU A 16 -15.86 -15.97 30.86
C LEU A 16 -15.08 -15.89 29.53
N ALA A 17 -15.32 -16.79 28.57
CA ALA A 17 -14.57 -16.83 27.30
C ALA A 17 -15.15 -15.91 26.19
N ALA A 18 -16.23 -15.17 26.46
CA ALA A 18 -16.96 -14.43 25.42
C ALA A 18 -16.53 -12.95 25.25
N CYS A 19 -15.44 -12.50 25.89
CA CYS A 19 -14.94 -11.14 25.74
C CYS A 19 -13.99 -11.05 24.53
N GLU A 20 -14.55 -10.87 23.33
CA GLU A 20 -13.80 -10.56 22.10
C GLU A 20 -13.59 -9.03 22.03
N PRO A 21 -12.37 -8.53 21.73
CA PRO A 21 -12.15 -7.11 21.51
C PRO A 21 -12.95 -6.62 20.30
N ILE A 22 -13.71 -5.55 20.48
CA ILE A 22 -14.39 -4.86 19.38
C ILE A 22 -13.30 -4.32 18.43
N PRO A 23 -13.31 -4.66 17.13
CA PRO A 23 -12.35 -4.12 16.19
C PRO A 23 -12.46 -2.60 16.18
N ALA A 24 -11.34 -1.93 16.46
CA ALA A 24 -11.28 -0.47 16.41
C ALA A 24 -11.64 -0.01 14.98
N PRO A 25 -12.37 1.11 14.84
CA PRO A 25 -12.52 1.77 13.55
C PRO A 25 -11.14 1.98 12.93
N VAL A 26 -10.95 1.47 11.72
CA VAL A 26 -9.73 1.71 10.96
C VAL A 26 -9.76 3.18 10.56
N GLU A 27 -8.94 4.01 11.21
CA GLU A 27 -8.74 5.39 10.76
C GLU A 27 -8.17 5.33 9.33
N GLN A 28 -8.98 5.72 8.35
CA GLN A 28 -8.50 5.91 6.99
C GLN A 28 -7.58 7.13 7.01
N SER A 29 -6.27 6.90 6.92
CA SER A 29 -5.34 7.97 6.57
C SER A 29 -5.84 8.63 5.28
N PRO A 30 -5.81 9.97 5.19
CA PRO A 30 -6.15 10.64 3.94
C PRO A 30 -5.30 10.04 2.83
N GLU A 31 -5.95 9.67 1.72
CA GLU A 31 -5.21 9.22 0.53
C GLU A 31 -4.19 10.30 0.17
N PRO A 32 -2.94 9.94 -0.12
CA PRO A 32 -1.94 10.92 -0.51
C PRO A 32 -2.47 11.68 -1.73
N GLU A 33 -2.53 13.01 -1.61
CA GLU A 33 -2.95 13.87 -2.72
C GLU A 33 -2.09 13.54 -3.95
N ASP A 34 -2.74 13.25 -5.08
CA ASP A 34 -2.07 12.97 -6.35
C ASP A 34 -1.51 14.26 -6.99
N ALA A 35 -0.65 14.95 -6.25
CA ALA A 35 -0.14 16.26 -6.59
C ALA A 35 0.71 16.26 -7.88
N CYS A 36 1.23 15.10 -8.29
CA CYS A 36 2.00 14.92 -9.52
C CYS A 36 1.20 14.29 -10.68
N GLY A 37 -0.06 13.89 -10.46
CA GLY A 37 -0.92 13.27 -11.48
C GLY A 37 -0.58 11.81 -11.82
N ALA A 38 0.05 11.07 -10.90
CA ALA A 38 0.41 9.67 -11.05
C ALA A 38 -0.77 8.75 -11.36
N ALA A 39 -1.99 9.08 -10.91
CA ALA A 39 -3.19 8.29 -11.19
C ALA A 39 -3.44 8.16 -12.70
N GLY A 40 -3.18 9.22 -13.47
CA GLY A 40 -3.38 9.24 -14.92
C GLY A 40 -2.44 8.32 -15.70
N TYR A 41 -1.35 7.86 -15.08
CA TYR A 41 -0.33 7.03 -15.73
C TYR A 41 -0.34 5.57 -15.26
N GLN A 42 -1.18 5.19 -14.29
CA GLN A 42 -1.20 3.83 -13.72
C GLN A 42 -1.41 2.73 -14.77
N GLY A 43 -2.10 3.03 -15.88
CA GLY A 43 -2.27 2.10 -17.00
C GLY A 43 -0.99 1.71 -17.74
N LEU A 44 0.14 2.39 -17.47
CA LEU A 44 1.45 2.06 -18.02
C LEU A 44 2.17 0.95 -17.24
N ILE A 45 1.70 0.58 -16.05
CA ILE A 45 2.31 -0.51 -15.27
C ILE A 45 2.27 -1.81 -16.07
N GLY A 46 3.41 -2.49 -16.12
CA GLY A 46 3.64 -3.69 -16.93
C GLY A 46 4.03 -3.42 -18.38
N GLN A 47 3.91 -2.19 -18.90
CA GLN A 47 4.36 -1.86 -20.26
C GLN A 47 5.90 -1.76 -20.34
N PRO A 48 6.50 -1.98 -21.52
CA PRO A 48 7.92 -1.73 -21.74
C PRO A 48 8.26 -0.24 -21.52
N ILE A 49 9.42 0.07 -20.91
CA ILE A 49 9.84 1.46 -20.66
C ILE A 49 9.98 2.29 -21.96
N SER A 50 10.19 1.63 -23.10
CA SER A 50 10.29 2.29 -24.41
C SER A 50 9.01 3.03 -24.83
N VAL A 51 7.84 2.69 -24.27
CA VAL A 51 6.59 3.39 -24.59
C VAL A 51 6.61 4.86 -24.17
N LEU A 52 7.46 5.22 -23.19
CA LEU A 52 7.55 6.59 -22.69
C LEU A 52 8.18 7.56 -23.72
N GLY A 53 8.94 7.06 -24.69
CA GLY A 53 9.70 7.90 -25.62
C GLY A 53 8.85 8.79 -26.54
N GLY A 54 7.57 8.44 -26.74
CA GLY A 54 6.61 9.24 -27.51
C GLY A 54 5.66 10.08 -26.66
N MET A 55 5.83 10.08 -25.33
CA MET A 55 4.93 10.72 -24.39
C MET A 55 5.51 12.03 -23.85
N THR A 56 4.62 12.90 -23.36
CA THR A 56 5.00 14.11 -22.63
C THR A 56 4.61 13.94 -21.17
N PHE A 57 5.49 14.38 -20.27
CA PHE A 57 5.30 14.27 -18.83
C PHE A 57 5.43 15.65 -18.15
N PRO A 58 4.93 15.80 -16.92
CA PRO A 58 5.18 16.98 -16.11
C PRO A 58 6.67 17.27 -15.95
N ILE A 59 7.01 18.56 -15.82
CA ILE A 59 8.38 18.99 -15.57
C ILE A 59 8.89 18.33 -14.28
N GLY A 60 10.12 17.80 -14.32
CA GLY A 60 10.74 17.15 -13.17
C GLY A 60 10.38 15.67 -12.99
N THR A 61 9.62 15.08 -13.92
CA THR A 61 9.39 13.63 -13.96
C THR A 61 10.71 12.86 -13.98
N ARG A 62 10.84 11.87 -13.12
CA ARG A 62 12.04 11.02 -13.00
C ARG A 62 11.74 9.59 -13.47
N GLN A 63 12.53 9.11 -14.42
CA GLN A 63 12.57 7.69 -14.77
C GLN A 63 13.69 7.03 -13.96
N ILE A 64 13.40 5.94 -13.27
CA ILE A 64 14.34 5.25 -12.37
C ILE A 64 14.46 3.80 -12.81
N GLY A 65 15.68 3.35 -13.05
CA GLY A 65 16.02 1.96 -13.31
C GLY A 65 16.50 1.21 -12.07
N PRO A 66 16.65 -0.12 -12.18
CA PRO A 66 16.95 -1.00 -11.04
C PRO A 66 18.33 -0.77 -10.40
N ASN A 67 19.24 -0.10 -11.10
CA ASN A 67 20.61 0.16 -10.65
C ASN A 67 20.89 1.66 -10.44
N ASP A 68 19.87 2.51 -10.56
CA ASP A 68 20.04 3.94 -10.42
C ASP A 68 20.16 4.31 -8.95
N ALA A 69 21.26 4.95 -8.58
CA ALA A 69 21.41 5.54 -7.27
C ALA A 69 20.60 6.84 -7.22
N VAL A 70 19.55 6.87 -6.39
CA VAL A 70 18.71 8.04 -6.18
C VAL A 70 18.66 8.42 -4.71
N THR A 71 18.49 9.71 -4.44
CA THR A 71 18.20 10.22 -3.09
C THR A 71 16.73 9.94 -2.73
N ALA A 72 16.47 9.71 -1.44
CA ALA A 72 15.14 9.44 -0.89
C ALA A 72 14.45 10.72 -0.36
N ASP A 73 14.71 11.87 -0.99
CA ASP A 73 14.00 13.11 -0.69
C ASP A 73 12.55 13.01 -1.16
N PHE A 74 11.59 13.40 -0.32
CA PHE A 74 10.18 13.41 -0.67
C PHE A 74 9.77 14.73 -1.33
N ARG A 75 9.16 14.65 -2.51
CA ARG A 75 8.63 15.73 -3.32
C ARG A 75 7.25 15.34 -3.88
N PRO A 76 6.14 15.84 -3.29
CA PRO A 76 4.80 15.42 -3.69
C PRO A 76 4.43 15.85 -5.13
N ASP A 77 5.08 16.89 -5.66
CA ASP A 77 4.90 17.39 -7.02
C ASP A 77 5.65 16.57 -8.09
N ARG A 78 6.51 15.62 -7.69
CA ARG A 78 7.39 14.89 -8.60
C ARG A 78 6.82 13.53 -8.98
N LEU A 79 6.57 13.36 -10.27
CA LEU A 79 6.21 12.06 -10.83
C LEU A 79 7.46 11.18 -10.95
N ASN A 80 7.42 9.99 -10.37
CA ASN A 80 8.45 8.97 -10.57
C ASN A 80 7.84 7.80 -11.35
N ILE A 81 8.57 7.32 -12.35
CA ILE A 81 8.27 6.14 -13.14
C ILE A 81 9.44 5.17 -12.98
N GLU A 82 9.21 4.05 -12.32
CA GLU A 82 10.24 3.06 -12.01
C GLU A 82 10.07 1.85 -12.92
N HIS A 83 11.18 1.32 -13.42
CA HIS A 83 11.20 0.05 -14.15
C HIS A 83 12.20 -0.92 -13.53
N GLY A 84 11.86 -2.20 -13.58
CA GLY A 84 12.75 -3.26 -13.11
C GLY A 84 13.72 -3.75 -14.18
N SER A 85 14.49 -4.78 -13.83
CA SER A 85 15.49 -5.41 -14.70
C SER A 85 14.89 -6.04 -15.97
N SER A 86 13.58 -6.32 -15.96
CA SER A 86 12.84 -6.80 -17.13
C SER A 86 12.58 -5.71 -18.18
N GLY A 87 12.92 -4.44 -17.89
CA GLY A 87 12.62 -3.29 -18.74
C GLY A 87 11.14 -2.90 -18.76
N ARG A 88 10.34 -3.43 -17.82
CA ARG A 88 8.93 -3.10 -17.66
C ARG A 88 8.72 -2.13 -16.51
N ILE A 89 7.74 -1.25 -16.68
CA ILE A 89 7.32 -0.30 -15.66
C ILE A 89 6.68 -1.06 -14.51
N GLU A 90 7.17 -0.84 -13.29
CA GLU A 90 6.75 -1.57 -12.08
C GLU A 90 6.04 -0.67 -11.08
N LYS A 91 6.36 0.64 -11.08
CA LYS A 91 5.77 1.59 -10.13
C LYS A 91 5.68 2.98 -10.72
N ILE A 92 4.58 3.65 -10.40
CA ILE A 92 4.33 5.05 -10.74
C ILE A 92 3.73 5.72 -9.51
N SER A 93 4.38 6.77 -9.02
CA SER A 93 3.96 7.42 -7.76
C SER A 93 4.56 8.81 -7.59
N CYS A 94 3.91 9.62 -6.77
CA CYS A 94 4.40 10.92 -6.35
C CYS A 94 5.31 10.81 -5.13
N TYR A 95 6.58 11.17 -5.29
CA TYR A 95 7.54 11.30 -4.19
C TYR A 95 8.85 11.97 -4.60
#